data_AF-A0A558DWE7-F1
#
_entry.id   AF-A0A558DWE7-F1
#
_cell.length_a   1.000
_cell.length_b   1.000
_cell.length_c   1.000
_cell.angle_alpha   90.00
_cell.angle_beta   90.00
_cell.angle_gamma   90.00
#
_symmetry.space_group_name_H-M   'P 1'
#
loop_
_entity.id
_entity.type
_entity.pdbx_description
1 polymer ?
#
loop_
_entity_poly.entity_id
_entity_poly.type
_entity_poly.pdbx_seq_one_letter_code
_entity_poly.pdbx_strand_id
1 'polypeptide(L)'
;MSEKAESTPPKEKRSTYHHLRIHYGLVALLYTVGLFVAVRVLSLPESQANLVTLLSSGAILATFGSAIGAIGLIWQTDLHERVRLNVDILYRDILKQETPWRRWPFLPRSAKRKLLNGDRHELTLSNPEVPLDVGTHVLKTHLPTVVEDYFDLPLINNFWPLLRFRSSAHTVFGRKKKDEKNPETGLTPSDEYMAFECMLDIWSAIFKFRLSRYIIHFGSGITIFGSCMAGLYAVKFV
;
A
#
# COMPACT_ATOMS: atom_id res chain seq x y z
N MET A 1 39.36 -20.63 33.76
CA MET A 1 39.24 -19.17 33.66
C MET A 1 38.45 -18.87 32.40
N SER A 2 37.32 -18.19 32.57
CA SER A 2 36.30 -17.96 31.54
C SER A 2 36.78 -16.90 30.55
N GLU A 3 36.88 -17.29 29.28
CA GLU A 3 37.11 -16.38 28.16
C GLU A 3 35.76 -15.74 27.81
N LYS A 4 35.67 -14.43 28.04
CA LYS A 4 34.46 -13.64 27.75
C LYS A 4 34.26 -13.59 26.25
N ALA A 5 33.17 -14.20 25.76
CA ALA A 5 32.66 -13.95 24.43
C ALA A 5 32.20 -12.48 24.34
N GLU A 6 32.98 -11.68 23.64
CA GLU A 6 32.64 -10.30 23.30
C GLU A 6 31.52 -10.32 22.25
N SER A 7 30.28 -10.18 22.73
CA SER A 7 29.11 -10.09 21.87
C SER A 7 29.15 -8.76 21.11
N THR A 8 29.53 -8.79 19.84
CA THR A 8 29.36 -7.67 18.91
C THR A 8 27.92 -7.15 18.98
N PRO A 9 27.69 -5.82 19.15
CA PRO A 9 26.34 -5.27 19.16
C PRO A 9 25.67 -5.49 17.79
N PRO A 10 24.37 -5.81 17.75
CA PRO A 10 23.67 -6.00 16.50
C PRO A 10 23.70 -4.70 15.70
N LYS A 11 24.17 -4.78 14.44
CA LYS A 11 24.14 -3.67 13.48
C LYS A 11 22.74 -3.05 13.48
N GLU A 12 22.63 -1.79 13.89
CA GLU A 12 21.40 -1.00 13.82
C GLU A 12 20.85 -1.08 12.39
N LYS A 13 19.75 -1.84 12.20
CA LYS A 13 19.06 -1.95 10.92
C LYS A 13 18.59 -0.55 10.52
N ARG A 14 19.28 0.04 9.53
CA ARG A 14 18.95 1.34 8.94
C ARG A 14 17.48 1.35 8.46
N SER A 15 16.69 2.12 9.20
CA SER A 15 15.48 2.86 8.80
C SER A 15 14.36 2.10 8.09
N THR A 16 13.50 1.46 8.89
CA THR A 16 12.10 1.11 8.54
C THR A 16 11.27 2.33 8.07
N TYR A 17 11.79 3.56 8.20
CA TYR A 17 11.09 4.80 7.85
C TYR A 17 11.30 5.28 6.41
N HIS A 18 12.14 4.62 5.59
CA HIS A 18 12.43 5.14 4.25
C HIS A 18 11.19 5.16 3.34
N HIS A 19 10.40 4.08 3.33
CA HIS A 19 9.19 4.00 2.51
C HIS A 19 8.11 4.99 2.95
N LEU A 20 7.96 5.19 4.26
CA LEU A 20 7.00 6.14 4.81
C LEU A 20 7.39 7.60 4.48
N ARG A 21 8.69 7.93 4.53
CA ARG A 21 9.19 9.25 4.10
C ARG A 21 8.93 9.51 2.62
N ILE A 22 9.15 8.51 1.75
CA ILE A 22 8.83 8.62 0.32
C ILE A 22 7.33 8.86 0.13
N HIS A 23 6.48 8.12 0.86
CA HIS A 23 5.03 8.29 0.80
C HIS A 23 4.61 9.72 1.19
N TYR A 24 5.08 10.24 2.34
CA TYR A 24 4.79 11.61 2.74
C TYR A 24 5.34 12.66 1.78
N GLY A 25 6.53 12.45 1.22
CA GLY A 25 7.09 13.33 0.21
C GLY A 25 6.23 13.40 -1.06
N LEU A 26 5.72 12.25 -1.52
CA LEU A 26 4.82 12.19 -2.67
C LEU A 26 3.48 12.86 -2.37
N VAL A 27 2.90 12.61 -1.19
CA VAL A 27 1.66 13.27 -0.76
C VAL A 27 1.84 14.80 -0.72
N ALA A 28 2.94 15.29 -0.12
CA ALA A 28 3.26 16.72 -0.10
C ALA A 28 3.38 17.29 -1.52
N LEU A 29 4.07 16.59 -2.43
CA LEU A 29 4.16 16.98 -3.83
C LEU A 29 2.77 17.13 -4.47
N LEU A 30 1.86 16.17 -4.28
CA LEU A 30 0.51 16.24 -4.84
C LEU A 30 -0.27 17.46 -4.32
N TYR A 31 -0.17 17.77 -3.04
CA TYR A 31 -0.77 18.98 -2.48
C TYR A 31 -0.14 20.26 -3.06
N THR A 32 1.19 20.30 -3.25
CA THR A 32 1.84 21.46 -3.88
C THR A 32 1.40 21.65 -5.34
N VAL A 33 1.20 20.56 -6.10
CA VAL A 33 0.65 20.62 -7.45
C VAL A 33 -0.80 21.12 -7.42
N GLY A 34 -1.62 20.61 -6.50
CA GLY A 34 -3.00 21.09 -6.33
C GLY A 34 -3.07 22.58 -6.00
N LEU A 35 -2.20 23.07 -5.11
CA LEU A 35 -2.08 24.50 -4.80
C LEU A 35 -1.64 25.30 -6.04
N PHE A 36 -0.63 24.84 -6.77
CA PHE A 36 -0.16 25.51 -7.97
C PHE A 36 -1.26 25.63 -9.03
N VAL A 37 -2.04 24.56 -9.26
CA VAL A 37 -3.19 24.58 -10.16
C VAL A 37 -4.23 25.60 -9.70
N ALA A 38 -4.61 25.59 -8.41
CA ALA A 38 -5.59 26.52 -7.86
C ALA A 38 -5.14 27.99 -8.01
N VAL A 39 -3.88 28.29 -7.68
CA VAL A 39 -3.31 29.63 -7.84
C VAL A 39 -3.31 30.03 -9.32
N ARG A 40 -2.83 29.16 -10.21
CA ARG A 40 -2.75 29.47 -11.65
C ARG A 40 -4.12 29.79 -12.23
N VAL A 41 -5.12 28.95 -11.99
CA VAL A 41 -6.48 29.14 -12.51
C VAL A 41 -7.11 30.40 -11.94
N LEU A 42 -7.04 30.62 -10.63
CA LEU A 42 -7.69 31.77 -9.98
C LEU A 42 -6.92 33.08 -10.12
N SER A 43 -5.66 33.03 -10.54
CA SER A 43 -4.86 34.22 -10.88
C SER A 43 -5.15 34.77 -12.28
N LEU A 44 -5.89 34.03 -13.12
CA LEU A 44 -6.25 34.50 -14.45
C LEU A 44 -7.16 35.74 -14.36
N PRO A 45 -6.95 36.74 -15.23
CA PRO A 45 -7.72 37.98 -15.20
C PRO A 45 -9.22 37.74 -15.45
N GLU A 46 -9.57 36.72 -16.23
CA GLU A 46 -10.96 36.32 -16.46
C GLU A 46 -11.66 35.84 -15.19
N SER A 47 -10.96 35.08 -14.35
CA SER A 47 -11.49 34.63 -13.06
C SER A 47 -11.64 35.79 -12.08
N GLN A 48 -10.77 36.80 -12.15
CA GLN A 48 -10.82 38.00 -11.30
C GLN A 48 -11.62 39.16 -11.91
N ALA A 49 -12.42 38.92 -12.95
CA ALA A 49 -13.22 39.98 -13.57
C ALA A 49 -14.26 40.56 -12.61
N ASN A 50 -14.99 39.70 -11.90
CA ASN A 50 -16.00 40.06 -10.90
C ASN A 50 -16.03 39.03 -9.75
N LEU A 51 -16.63 39.39 -8.61
CA LEU A 51 -16.77 38.47 -7.48
C LEU A 51 -17.50 37.17 -7.87
N VAL A 52 -18.56 37.27 -8.68
CA VAL A 52 -19.33 36.10 -9.14
C VAL A 52 -18.46 35.15 -9.95
N THR A 53 -17.68 35.66 -10.91
CA THR A 53 -16.81 34.82 -11.76
C THR A 53 -15.74 34.11 -10.94
N LEU A 54 -15.16 34.81 -9.96
CA LEU A 54 -14.17 34.23 -9.04
C LEU A 54 -14.76 33.10 -8.21
N LEU A 55 -15.92 33.33 -7.60
CA LEU A 55 -16.61 32.32 -6.79
C LEU A 55 -17.04 31.13 -7.64
N SER A 56 -17.52 31.36 -8.87
CA SER A 56 -17.85 30.28 -9.81
C SER A 56 -16.62 29.46 -10.19
N SER A 57 -15.48 30.08 -10.53
CA SER A 57 -14.23 29.36 -10.81
C SER A 57 -13.76 28.55 -9.60
N GLY A 58 -13.83 29.13 -8.40
CA GLY A 58 -13.51 28.43 -7.15
C GLY A 58 -14.42 27.23 -6.89
N ALA A 59 -15.72 27.37 -7.11
CA ALA A 59 -16.71 26.30 -6.96
C ALA A 59 -16.50 25.16 -7.98
N ILE A 60 -16.15 25.50 -9.24
CA ILE A 60 -15.81 24.52 -10.27
C ILE A 60 -14.59 23.70 -9.83
N LEU A 61 -13.52 24.34 -9.37
CA LEU A 61 -12.34 23.65 -8.85
C LEU A 61 -12.67 22.77 -7.65
N ALA A 62 -13.48 23.28 -6.71
CA ALA A 62 -13.89 22.54 -5.53
C ALA A 62 -14.66 21.26 -5.89
N THR A 63 -15.61 21.37 -6.82
CA THR A 63 -16.45 20.27 -7.30
C THR A 63 -15.65 19.26 -8.12
N PHE A 64 -14.75 19.73 -8.96
CA PHE A 64 -13.89 18.86 -9.75
C PHE A 64 -12.91 18.08 -8.86
N GLY A 65 -12.27 18.75 -7.91
CA GLY A 65 -11.38 18.11 -6.94
C GLY A 65 -12.12 17.06 -6.08
N SER A 66 -13.35 17.35 -5.67
CA SER A 66 -14.14 16.42 -4.85
C SER A 66 -14.61 15.22 -5.65
N ALA A 67 -14.95 15.40 -6.93
CA ALA A 67 -15.27 14.30 -7.85
C ALA A 67 -14.07 13.36 -8.05
N ILE A 68 -12.86 13.91 -8.26
CA ILE A 68 -11.64 13.10 -8.33
C ILE A 68 -11.42 12.33 -7.02
N GLY A 69 -11.58 13.01 -5.89
CA GLY A 69 -11.47 12.38 -4.57
C GLY A 69 -12.46 11.24 -4.38
N ALA A 70 -13.71 11.42 -4.81
CA ALA A 70 -14.76 10.41 -4.72
C ALA A 70 -14.45 9.18 -5.60
N ILE A 71 -13.97 9.37 -6.83
CA ILE A 71 -13.54 8.26 -7.71
C ILE A 71 -12.40 7.47 -7.04
N GLY A 72 -11.41 8.18 -6.50
CA GLY A 72 -10.31 7.54 -5.79
C GLY A 72 -10.78 6.73 -4.59
N LEU A 73 -11.76 7.23 -3.84
CA LEU A 73 -12.36 6.53 -2.69
C LEU A 73 -13.10 5.26 -3.12
N ILE A 74 -13.90 5.34 -4.19
CA ILE A 74 -14.62 4.17 -4.73
C ILE A 74 -13.63 3.07 -5.13
N TRP A 75 -12.58 3.44 -5.88
CA TRP A 75 -11.52 2.49 -6.24
C TRP A 75 -10.81 1.93 -5.01
N GLN A 76 -10.52 2.75 -4.00
CA GLN A 76 -9.86 2.30 -2.79
C GLN A 76 -10.69 1.23 -2.05
N THR A 77 -12.00 1.44 -1.93
CA THR A 77 -12.92 0.49 -1.27
C THR A 77 -13.02 -0.82 -2.04
N ASP A 78 -13.24 -0.76 -3.36
CA ASP A 78 -13.32 -1.94 -4.23
C ASP A 78 -12.04 -2.79 -4.17
N LEU A 79 -10.88 -2.14 -4.27
CA LEU A 79 -9.58 -2.82 -4.19
C LEU A 79 -9.32 -3.43 -2.81
N HIS A 80 -9.77 -2.79 -1.74
CA HIS A 80 -9.65 -3.35 -0.39
C HIS A 80 -10.51 -4.61 -0.22
N GLU A 81 -11.75 -4.56 -0.69
CA GLU A 81 -12.66 -5.72 -0.66
C GLU A 81 -12.12 -6.87 -1.50
N ARG A 82 -11.58 -6.60 -2.70
CA ARG A 82 -10.92 -7.61 -3.53
C ARG A 82 -9.73 -8.25 -2.81
N VAL A 83 -8.86 -7.47 -2.16
CA VAL A 83 -7.73 -8.03 -1.40
C VAL A 83 -8.24 -8.92 -0.27
N ARG A 84 -9.24 -8.47 0.49
CA ARG A 84 -9.82 -9.25 1.59
C ARG A 84 -10.40 -10.57 1.10
N LEU A 85 -11.15 -10.55 0.00
CA LEU A 85 -11.73 -11.74 -0.62
C LEU A 85 -10.63 -12.70 -1.09
N ASN A 86 -9.61 -12.20 -1.79
CA ASN A 86 -8.52 -13.05 -2.27
C ASN A 86 -7.70 -13.66 -1.12
N VAL A 87 -7.46 -12.90 -0.04
CA VAL A 87 -6.80 -13.43 1.17
C VAL A 87 -7.62 -14.55 1.80
N ASP A 88 -8.95 -14.39 1.86
CA ASP A 88 -9.85 -15.42 2.38
C ASP A 88 -9.87 -16.67 1.48
N ILE A 89 -9.92 -16.52 0.15
CA ILE A 89 -9.79 -17.64 -0.82
C ILE A 89 -8.46 -18.35 -0.66
N LEU A 90 -7.35 -17.60 -0.56
CA LEU A 90 -6.02 -18.19 -0.43
C LEU A 90 -5.93 -19.07 0.82
N TYR A 91 -6.40 -18.56 1.97
CA TYR A 91 -6.31 -19.32 3.21
C TYR A 91 -7.28 -20.51 3.28
N ARG A 92 -8.55 -20.29 2.91
CA ARG A 92 -9.61 -21.28 3.12
C ARG A 92 -9.67 -22.32 2.02
N ASP A 93 -9.56 -21.88 0.77
CA ASP A 93 -9.84 -22.75 -0.38
C ASP A 93 -8.55 -23.41 -0.89
N ILE A 94 -7.47 -22.63 -0.97
CA ILE A 94 -6.20 -23.09 -1.56
C ILE A 94 -5.31 -23.74 -0.50
N LEU A 95 -4.98 -23.01 0.57
CA LEU A 95 -4.10 -23.51 1.63
C LEU A 95 -4.82 -24.45 2.61
N LYS A 96 -6.16 -24.48 2.59
CA LYS A 96 -7.01 -25.32 3.45
C LYS A 96 -6.65 -25.22 4.93
N GLN A 97 -6.32 -24.01 5.39
CA GLN A 97 -5.97 -23.75 6.78
C GLN A 97 -7.24 -23.54 7.61
N GLU A 98 -7.45 -24.37 8.63
CA GLU A 98 -8.59 -24.25 9.55
C GLU A 98 -8.54 -22.93 10.35
N THR A 99 -7.33 -22.46 10.68
CA THR A 99 -7.10 -21.23 11.44
C THR A 99 -6.25 -20.25 10.63
N PRO A 100 -6.87 -19.38 9.80
CA PRO A 100 -6.13 -18.40 9.01
C PRO A 100 -5.43 -17.40 9.94
N TRP A 101 -4.15 -17.17 9.72
CA TRP A 101 -3.42 -16.12 10.43
C TRP A 101 -3.94 -14.74 10.02
N ARG A 102 -4.23 -13.89 11.01
CA ARG A 102 -4.63 -12.50 10.79
C ARG A 102 -3.93 -11.61 11.79
N ARG A 103 -3.25 -10.56 11.30
CA ARG A 103 -2.71 -9.53 12.18
C ARG A 103 -3.86 -8.77 12.83
N TRP A 104 -3.70 -8.45 14.12
CA TRP A 104 -4.63 -7.56 14.80
C TRP A 104 -4.32 -6.09 14.43
N PRO A 105 -5.28 -5.32 13.91
CA PRO A 105 -5.04 -3.95 13.43
C PRO A 105 -4.47 -3.02 14.51
N PHE A 106 -4.86 -3.24 15.77
CA PHE A 106 -4.43 -2.41 16.91
C PHE A 106 -3.01 -2.72 17.40
N LEU A 107 -2.37 -3.80 16.92
CA LEU A 107 -0.99 -4.11 17.29
C LEU A 107 -0.01 -3.38 16.35
N PRO A 108 0.83 -2.47 16.89
CA PRO A 108 1.82 -1.78 16.07
C PRO A 108 2.87 -2.77 15.57
N ARG A 109 3.30 -2.59 14.31
CA ARG A 109 4.29 -3.48 13.69
C ARG A 109 5.65 -3.42 14.36
N SER A 110 6.09 -2.21 14.69
CA SER A 110 7.32 -1.97 15.44
C SER A 110 7.03 -1.01 16.57
N ALA A 111 7.34 -1.40 17.81
CA ALA A 111 7.21 -0.53 18.97
C ALA A 111 8.48 -0.60 19.82
N LYS A 112 9.01 0.57 20.16
CA LYS A 112 10.10 0.70 21.14
C LYS A 112 9.50 1.20 22.44
N ARG A 113 9.63 0.43 23.52
CA ARG A 113 9.18 0.83 24.86
C ARG A 113 10.35 0.86 25.81
N LYS A 114 10.43 1.90 26.62
CA LYS A 114 11.35 1.94 27.76
C LYS A 114 10.61 1.36 28.96
N LEU A 115 11.15 0.30 29.53
CA LEU A 115 10.63 -0.35 30.72
C LEU A 115 11.00 0.48 31.97
N LEU A 116 10.27 0.26 33.07
CA LEU A 116 10.48 0.97 34.34
C LEU A 116 11.87 0.72 34.94
N ASN A 117 12.50 -0.41 34.60
CA ASN A 117 13.88 -0.75 34.99
C ASN A 117 14.96 -0.06 34.13
N GLY A 118 14.56 0.76 33.15
CA GLY A 118 15.47 1.46 32.24
C GLY A 118 15.79 0.72 30.95
N ASP A 119 15.41 -0.55 30.84
CA ASP A 119 15.65 -1.37 29.64
C ASP A 119 14.81 -0.90 28.46
N ARG A 120 15.33 -1.12 27.24
CA ARG A 120 14.63 -0.86 25.99
C ARG A 120 14.12 -2.17 25.42
N HIS A 121 12.81 -2.28 25.27
CA HIS A 121 12.17 -3.42 24.61
C HIS A 121 11.73 -3.01 23.20
N GLU A 122 12.24 -3.72 22.19
CA GLU A 122 11.84 -3.54 20.80
C GLU A 122 10.98 -4.74 20.36
N LEU A 123 9.71 -4.48 20.08
CA LEU A 123 8.78 -5.46 19.54
C LEU A 123 8.68 -5.25 18.04
N THR A 124 8.92 -6.29 17.24
CA THR A 124 8.69 -6.29 15.80
C THR A 124 7.81 -7.48 15.41
N LEU A 125 6.62 -7.19 14.88
CA LEU A 125 5.70 -8.19 14.34
C LEU A 125 6.07 -8.46 12.87
N SER A 126 6.16 -9.74 12.50
CA SER A 126 6.33 -10.18 11.11
C SER A 126 5.12 -10.99 10.66
N ASN A 127 4.68 -10.73 9.43
CA ASN A 127 3.63 -11.51 8.79
C ASN A 127 4.17 -12.88 8.36
N PRO A 128 3.31 -13.90 8.24
CA PRO A 128 3.70 -15.20 7.71
C PRO A 128 4.15 -15.05 6.25
N GLU A 129 5.17 -15.83 5.91
CA GLU A 129 5.63 -15.99 4.54
C GLU A 129 4.93 -17.20 3.92
N VAL A 130 4.36 -17.01 2.73
CA VAL A 130 3.78 -18.09 1.94
C VAL A 130 4.86 -18.57 0.96
N PRO A 131 5.32 -19.83 1.05
CA PRO A 131 6.21 -20.41 0.06
C PRO A 131 5.42 -20.74 -1.21
N LEU A 132 5.89 -20.23 -2.34
CA LEU A 132 5.32 -20.46 -3.67
C LEU A 132 6.40 -21.00 -4.59
N ASP A 133 6.19 -22.19 -5.16
CA ASP A 133 7.12 -22.72 -6.16
C ASP A 133 6.82 -22.12 -7.54
N VAL A 134 7.82 -21.43 -8.11
CA VAL A 134 7.74 -20.86 -9.46
C VAL A 134 8.42 -21.74 -10.53
N GLY A 135 8.76 -22.98 -10.17
CA GLY A 135 9.34 -24.01 -11.04
C GLY A 135 10.85 -23.99 -11.14
N THR A 136 11.49 -22.87 -10.79
CA THR A 136 12.96 -22.74 -10.73
C THR A 136 13.47 -22.71 -9.29
N HIS A 137 12.70 -22.16 -8.37
CA HIS A 137 12.99 -22.03 -6.95
C HIS A 137 11.69 -21.70 -6.20
N VAL A 138 11.72 -21.76 -4.87
CA VAL A 138 10.59 -21.36 -4.02
C VAL A 138 10.74 -19.90 -3.60
N LEU A 139 9.75 -19.09 -3.96
CA LEU A 139 9.61 -17.70 -3.52
C LEU A 139 8.90 -17.66 -2.17
N LYS A 140 9.45 -16.92 -1.22
CA LYS A 140 8.79 -16.64 0.06
C LYS A 140 8.28 -15.21 0.04
N THR A 141 6.97 -15.06 0.05
CA THR A 141 6.33 -13.74 -0.03
C THR A 141 5.48 -13.51 1.20
N HIS A 142 5.56 -12.31 1.77
CA HIS A 142 4.73 -11.96 2.94
C HIS A 142 3.28 -11.82 2.51
N LEU A 143 2.34 -12.31 3.34
CA LEU A 143 0.92 -12.09 3.10
C LEU A 143 0.41 -10.87 3.87
N PRO A 144 -0.13 -9.84 3.19
CA PRO A 144 -0.83 -8.75 3.85
C PRO A 144 -2.21 -9.20 4.30
N THR A 145 -2.55 -8.95 5.56
CA THR A 145 -3.88 -9.33 6.12
C THR A 145 -4.71 -8.15 6.58
N VAL A 146 -4.07 -7.00 6.82
CA VAL A 146 -4.74 -5.77 7.24
C VAL A 146 -4.28 -4.60 6.37
N VAL A 147 -5.06 -3.53 6.32
CA VAL A 147 -4.78 -2.33 5.53
C VAL A 147 -3.44 -1.69 5.90
N GLU A 148 -3.03 -1.75 7.16
CA GLU A 148 -1.73 -1.21 7.60
C GLU A 148 -0.56 -1.95 6.93
N ASP A 149 -0.71 -3.25 6.68
CA ASP A 149 0.30 -4.06 5.98
C ASP A 149 0.53 -3.54 4.55
N TYR A 150 -0.47 -2.89 3.97
CA TYR A 150 -0.38 -2.35 2.62
C TYR A 150 0.67 -1.27 2.53
N PHE A 151 1.03 -0.58 3.63
CA PHE A 151 2.08 0.44 3.67
C PHE A 151 3.34 -0.05 4.39
N ASP A 152 3.17 -0.89 5.41
CA ASP A 152 4.28 -1.41 6.21
C ASP A 152 5.15 -2.43 5.46
N LEU A 153 4.56 -3.24 4.57
CA LEU A 153 5.32 -4.25 3.81
C LEU A 153 6.04 -3.61 2.61
N PRO A 154 7.23 -4.13 2.23
CA PRO A 154 7.96 -3.65 1.07
C PRO A 154 7.23 -4.10 -0.21
N LEU A 155 6.38 -3.23 -0.74
CA LEU A 155 5.51 -3.51 -1.90
C LEU A 155 6.29 -4.01 -3.10
N ILE A 156 7.34 -3.28 -3.50
CA ILE A 156 8.13 -3.60 -4.70
C ILE A 156 8.85 -4.95 -4.52
N ASN A 157 9.37 -5.21 -3.32
CA ASN A 157 10.11 -6.46 -3.05
C ASN A 157 9.22 -7.69 -3.08
N ASN A 158 7.93 -7.57 -2.74
CA ASN A 158 6.98 -8.69 -2.81
C ASN A 158 6.31 -8.78 -4.20
N PHE A 159 5.98 -7.65 -4.82
CA PHE A 159 5.27 -7.62 -6.11
C PHE A 159 6.18 -7.95 -7.31
N TRP A 160 7.41 -7.41 -7.33
CA TRP A 160 8.29 -7.55 -8.49
C TRP A 160 8.72 -8.99 -8.80
N PRO A 161 9.10 -9.82 -7.81
CA PRO A 161 9.41 -11.23 -8.07
C PRO A 161 8.22 -12.00 -8.62
N LEU A 162 7.01 -11.76 -8.09
CA LEU A 162 5.78 -12.38 -8.59
C LEU A 162 5.51 -11.99 -10.04
N LEU A 163 5.70 -10.72 -10.41
CA LEU A 163 5.51 -10.29 -11.79
C LEU A 163 6.59 -10.89 -12.73
N ARG A 164 7.85 -10.90 -12.29
CA ARG A 164 9.00 -11.39 -13.08
C ARG A 164 8.92 -12.88 -13.37
N PHE A 165 8.53 -13.69 -12.39
CA PHE A 165 8.52 -15.15 -12.50
C PHE A 165 7.16 -15.73 -12.90
N ARG A 166 6.20 -14.91 -13.33
CA ARG A 166 4.88 -15.35 -13.78
C ARG A 166 4.93 -16.38 -14.90
N SER A 167 5.78 -16.17 -15.90
CA SER A 167 5.93 -17.12 -17.00
C SER A 167 6.51 -18.45 -16.53
N SER A 168 7.47 -18.42 -15.60
CA SER A 168 8.06 -19.63 -15.00
C SER A 168 7.03 -20.40 -14.17
N ALA A 169 6.21 -19.71 -13.37
CA ALA A 169 5.14 -20.32 -12.59
C ALA A 169 4.12 -21.05 -13.48
N HIS A 170 3.78 -20.50 -14.65
CA HIS A 170 2.90 -21.17 -15.61
C HIS A 170 3.49 -22.48 -16.16
N THR A 171 4.81 -22.58 -16.29
CA THR A 171 5.47 -23.81 -16.77
C THR A 171 5.47 -24.94 -15.74
N VAL A 172 5.24 -24.66 -14.45
CA VAL A 172 5.12 -25.68 -13.39
C VAL A 172 3.98 -26.64 -13.67
N PHE A 173 2.84 -26.10 -14.12
CA PHE A 173 1.64 -26.86 -14.46
C PHE A 173 1.90 -27.94 -15.52
N GLY A 174 2.81 -27.68 -16.47
CA GLY A 174 3.15 -28.61 -17.55
C GLY A 174 4.31 -29.57 -17.25
N ARG A 175 5.16 -29.26 -16.25
CA ARG A 175 6.38 -30.03 -15.96
C ARG A 175 6.25 -31.03 -14.83
N LYS A 176 5.42 -30.73 -13.82
CA LYS A 176 5.25 -31.61 -12.65
C LYS A 176 4.11 -32.60 -12.86
N LYS A 177 4.19 -33.77 -12.22
CA LYS A 177 3.08 -34.74 -12.18
C LYS A 177 1.93 -34.17 -11.37
N LYS A 178 0.70 -34.28 -11.90
CA LYS A 178 -0.50 -33.61 -11.35
C LYS A 178 -0.80 -33.93 -9.88
N ASP A 179 -0.45 -35.12 -9.41
CA ASP A 179 -0.76 -35.58 -8.04
C ASP A 179 0.44 -35.47 -7.08
N GLU A 180 1.60 -35.06 -7.57
CA GLU A 180 2.81 -34.98 -6.75
C GLU A 180 2.85 -33.66 -5.98
N LYS A 181 2.60 -33.76 -4.67
CA LYS A 181 2.71 -32.62 -3.77
C LYS A 181 4.15 -32.20 -3.62
N ASN A 182 4.40 -30.90 -3.70
CA ASN A 182 5.72 -30.37 -3.45
C ASN A 182 6.07 -30.48 -1.96
N PRO A 183 7.24 -31.04 -1.58
CA PRO A 183 7.63 -31.19 -0.18
C PRO A 183 7.77 -29.87 0.57
N GLU A 184 8.03 -28.75 -0.12
CA GLU A 184 8.22 -27.45 0.54
C GLU A 184 6.92 -26.66 0.75
N THR A 185 5.93 -26.83 -0.12
CA THR A 185 4.65 -26.08 -0.06
C THR A 185 3.48 -26.96 0.41
N GLY A 186 3.57 -28.29 0.27
CA GLY A 186 2.49 -29.23 0.54
C GLY A 186 1.33 -29.19 -0.47
N LEU A 187 1.46 -28.39 -1.53
CA LEU A 187 0.41 -28.14 -2.52
C LEU A 187 0.59 -28.98 -3.78
N THR A 188 -0.53 -29.24 -4.46
CA THR A 188 -0.52 -29.83 -5.81
C THR A 188 -0.09 -28.78 -6.84
N PRO A 189 0.45 -29.15 -8.02
CA PRO A 189 0.87 -28.18 -9.03
C PRO A 189 -0.26 -27.25 -9.51
N SER A 190 -1.52 -27.70 -9.50
CA SER A 190 -2.67 -26.84 -9.80
C SER A 190 -2.93 -25.82 -8.69
N ASP A 191 -2.89 -26.27 -7.43
CA ASP A 191 -3.11 -25.39 -6.28
C ASP A 191 -1.95 -24.40 -6.11
N GLU A 192 -0.71 -24.79 -6.42
CA GLU A 192 0.46 -23.90 -6.45
C GLU A 192 0.27 -22.77 -7.46
N TYR A 193 -0.19 -23.08 -8.67
CA TYR A 193 -0.45 -22.09 -9.70
C TYR A 193 -1.60 -21.15 -9.30
N MET A 194 -2.68 -21.69 -8.73
CA MET A 194 -3.79 -20.88 -8.21
C MET A 194 -3.34 -19.98 -7.06
N ALA A 195 -2.52 -20.49 -6.13
CA ALA A 195 -1.94 -19.72 -5.03
C ALA A 195 -1.08 -18.57 -5.58
N PHE A 196 -0.30 -18.84 -6.62
CA PHE A 196 0.56 -17.86 -7.26
C PHE A 196 -0.24 -16.73 -7.91
N GLU A 197 -1.25 -17.05 -8.74
CA GLU A 197 -2.09 -16.04 -9.39
C GLU A 197 -2.91 -15.25 -8.35
N CYS A 198 -3.40 -15.90 -7.30
CA CYS A 198 -4.08 -15.25 -6.18
C CYS A 198 -3.15 -14.24 -5.46
N MET A 199 -1.92 -14.65 -5.16
CA MET A 199 -0.91 -13.79 -4.54
C MET A 199 -0.51 -12.62 -5.43
N LEU A 200 -0.39 -12.85 -6.74
CA LEU A 200 -0.13 -11.80 -7.71
C LEU A 200 -1.28 -10.78 -7.75
N ASP A 201 -2.54 -11.24 -7.75
CA ASP A 201 -3.70 -10.34 -7.76
C ASP A 201 -3.83 -9.54 -6.45
N ILE A 202 -3.55 -10.15 -5.29
CA ILE A 202 -3.47 -9.46 -3.99
C ILE A 202 -2.47 -8.29 -4.07
N TRP A 203 -1.23 -8.58 -4.49
CA TRP A 203 -0.19 -7.55 -4.54
C TRP A 203 -0.44 -6.49 -5.61
N SER A 204 -1.03 -6.88 -6.75
CA SER A 204 -1.49 -5.97 -7.80
C SER A 204 -2.59 -5.03 -7.29
N ALA A 205 -3.57 -5.56 -6.57
CA ALA A 205 -4.66 -4.78 -5.99
C ALA A 205 -4.12 -3.81 -4.91
N ILE A 206 -3.16 -4.22 -4.09
CA ILE A 206 -2.50 -3.33 -3.11
C ILE A 206 -1.72 -2.21 -3.81
N PHE A 207 -1.03 -2.51 -4.91
CA PHE A 207 -0.35 -1.47 -5.70
C PHE A 207 -1.35 -0.44 -6.22
N LYS A 208 -2.47 -0.89 -6.81
CA LYS A 208 -3.56 -0.01 -7.27
C LYS A 208 -4.20 0.75 -6.12
N PHE A 209 -4.32 0.14 -4.94
CA PHE A 209 -4.88 0.79 -3.74
C PHE A 209 -4.00 1.94 -3.26
N ARG A 210 -2.67 1.77 -3.29
CA ARG A 210 -1.76 2.89 -2.97
C ARG A 210 -1.92 4.02 -3.99
N LEU A 211 -2.09 3.68 -5.27
CA LEU A 211 -2.31 4.67 -6.34
C LEU A 211 -3.64 5.41 -6.17
N SER A 212 -4.74 4.71 -5.85
CA SER A 212 -6.03 5.36 -5.62
C SER A 212 -5.98 6.33 -4.44
N ARG A 213 -5.25 6.01 -3.38
CA ARG A 213 -5.04 6.94 -2.26
C ARG A 213 -4.32 8.22 -2.67
N TYR A 214 -3.38 8.15 -3.62
CA TYR A 214 -2.74 9.35 -4.17
C TYR A 214 -3.71 10.21 -4.99
N ILE A 215 -4.61 9.57 -5.75
CA ILE A 215 -5.68 10.29 -6.46
C ILE A 215 -6.59 11.03 -5.48
N ILE A 216 -6.93 10.42 -4.35
CA ILE A 216 -7.72 11.08 -3.28
C ILE A 216 -6.98 12.31 -2.76
N HIS A 217 -5.69 12.18 -2.43
CA HIS A 217 -4.90 13.32 -1.94
C HIS A 217 -4.84 14.46 -2.97
N PHE A 218 -4.63 14.12 -4.24
CA PHE A 218 -4.64 15.10 -5.32
C PHE A 218 -6.00 15.83 -5.44
N GLY A 219 -7.11 15.08 -5.48
CA GLY A 219 -8.45 15.66 -5.53
C GLY A 219 -8.75 16.55 -4.33
N SER A 220 -8.43 16.08 -3.12
CA SER A 220 -8.60 16.86 -1.89
C SER A 220 -7.77 18.15 -1.89
N GLY A 221 -6.56 18.12 -2.45
CA GLY A 221 -5.71 19.31 -2.58
C GLY A 221 -6.35 20.36 -3.48
N ILE A 222 -6.85 19.95 -4.65
CA ILE A 222 -7.57 20.86 -5.56
C ILE A 222 -8.80 21.46 -4.85
N THR A 223 -9.58 20.65 -4.12
CA THR A 223 -10.77 21.15 -3.44
C THR A 223 -10.43 22.18 -2.37
N ILE A 224 -9.52 21.83 -1.46
CA ILE A 224 -9.14 22.69 -0.33
C ILE A 224 -8.53 23.99 -0.85
N PHE A 225 -7.51 23.90 -1.72
CA PHE A 225 -6.83 25.09 -2.21
C PHE A 225 -7.69 25.91 -3.17
N GLY A 226 -8.55 25.28 -3.96
CA GLY A 226 -9.53 25.99 -4.80
C GLY A 226 -10.49 26.84 -3.98
N SER A 227 -11.07 26.26 -2.92
CA SER A 227 -11.95 26.99 -2.00
C SER A 227 -11.22 28.07 -1.21
N CYS A 228 -10.05 27.78 -0.65
CA CYS A 228 -9.27 28.74 0.13
C CYS A 228 -8.79 29.93 -0.72
N MET A 229 -8.23 29.67 -1.91
CA MET A 229 -7.74 30.73 -2.79
C MET A 229 -8.87 31.61 -3.32
N ALA A 230 -10.03 31.03 -3.65
CA ALA A 230 -11.20 31.80 -4.06
C ALA A 230 -11.65 32.73 -2.92
N GLY A 231 -11.69 32.23 -1.67
CA GLY A 231 -11.98 33.04 -0.49
C GLY A 231 -10.97 34.17 -0.27
N LEU A 232 -9.67 33.88 -0.38
CA LEU A 232 -8.61 34.89 -0.23
C LEU A 232 -8.69 35.99 -1.29
N TYR A 233 -8.95 35.65 -2.54
CA TYR A 233 -9.11 36.65 -3.60
C TYR A 233 -10.44 37.40 -3.49
N ALA A 234 -11.49 36.78 -2.96
CA ALA A 234 -12.79 37.44 -2.76
C ALA A 234 -12.70 38.61 -1.77
N VAL A 235 -11.79 38.56 -0.79
CA VAL A 235 -11.53 39.67 0.14
C VAL A 235 -11.15 40.97 -0.60
N LYS A 236 -10.57 40.90 -1.79
CA LYS A 236 -10.22 42.10 -2.58
C LYS A 236 -11.43 42.81 -3.19
N PHE A 237 -12.59 42.15 -3.22
CA PHE A 237 -13.84 42.68 -3.78
C PHE A 237 -14.80 43.20 -2.70
N VAL A 238 -14.43 43.05 -1.42
CA VAL A 238 -15.14 43.59 -0.25
C VAL A 238 -14.43 44.86 0.20
#